data_AF-A0A952T799-F1
#
_entry.id   AF-A0A952T799-F1
#
_cell.length_a   1.000
_cell.length_b   1.000
_cell.length_c   1.000
_cell.angle_alpha   90.00
_cell.angle_beta   90.00
_cell.angle_gamma   90.00
#
_symmetry.space_group_name_H-M   'P 1'
#
loop_
_entity.id
_entity.type
_entity.pdbx_description
1 polymer ?
#
loop_
_entity_poly.entity_id
_entity_poly.type
_entity_poly.pdbx_seq_one_letter_code
_entity_poly.pdbx_strand_id
1 'polypeptide(L)'
;MKTAHQQNLVIYLLLLGFAAAGMFYGKSILAEFPGIRLWNYTSLLMLLAGIPFLFLQEKAGVPDFLSSTVHQRQRFLYPALIGVVFGILDVLVIKVMLHPQPYTELPPFLQPFPYSIFLYFSGAFDVEVFYRLIPMTIFLLMGKFIQQGKYYYAFFWTGAVLTALREPLEQLPDGNTWLIIYSLITGFGMNFLQAVYFKRAGFLATLMVRWGHYIIWHILLGIYVQYWELV
;
A
#
# COMPACT_ATOMS: atom_id res chain seq x y z
N MET A 1 18.36 -25.37 0.25
CA MET A 1 17.59 -24.26 0.88
C MET A 1 17.80 -23.00 0.06
N LYS A 2 16.75 -22.22 -0.25
CA LYS A 2 16.91 -20.92 -0.92
C LYS A 2 17.53 -19.90 0.05
N THR A 3 18.39 -19.01 -0.43
CA THR A 3 18.88 -17.88 0.38
C THR A 3 17.76 -16.88 0.65
N ALA A 4 17.88 -16.04 1.69
CA ALA A 4 16.86 -15.05 2.02
C ALA A 4 16.55 -14.11 0.84
N HIS A 5 17.58 -13.67 0.10
CA HIS A 5 17.40 -12.86 -1.10
C HIS A 5 16.67 -13.59 -2.24
N GLN A 6 16.93 -14.89 -2.44
CA GLN A 6 16.17 -15.69 -3.40
C GLN A 6 14.70 -15.80 -3.00
N GLN A 7 14.39 -15.88 -1.71
CA GLN A 7 13.01 -15.87 -1.22
C GLN A 7 12.35 -14.52 -1.47
N ASN A 8 13.02 -13.40 -1.16
CA ASN A 8 12.51 -12.06 -1.45
C ASN A 8 12.17 -11.92 -2.95
N LEU A 9 13.10 -12.30 -3.84
CA LEU A 9 12.90 -12.22 -5.27
C LEU A 9 11.72 -13.08 -5.74
N VAL A 10 11.62 -14.33 -5.28
CA VAL A 10 10.51 -15.21 -5.65
C VAL A 10 9.17 -14.62 -5.21
N ILE A 11 9.07 -14.11 -3.98
CA ILE A 11 7.83 -13.48 -3.49
C ILE A 11 7.51 -12.23 -4.32
N TYR A 12 8.50 -11.40 -4.61
CA TYR A 12 8.31 -10.20 -5.42
C TYR A 12 7.83 -10.52 -6.84
N LEU A 13 8.38 -11.56 -7.46
CA LEU A 13 7.94 -12.05 -8.77
C LEU A 13 6.52 -12.63 -8.73
N LEU A 14 6.11 -13.25 -7.62
CA LEU A 14 4.72 -13.68 -7.44
C LEU A 14 3.77 -12.48 -7.33
N LEU A 15 4.15 -11.43 -6.60
CA LEU A 15 3.37 -10.18 -6.51
C LEU A 15 3.24 -9.51 -7.89
N LEU A 16 4.33 -9.46 -8.66
CA LEU A 16 4.32 -9.00 -10.05
C LEU A 16 3.42 -9.87 -10.95
N GLY A 17 3.49 -11.19 -10.81
CA GLY A 17 2.66 -12.12 -11.57
C GLY A 17 1.17 -11.96 -11.27
N PHE A 18 0.81 -11.80 -9.99
CA PHE A 18 -0.56 -11.49 -9.59
C PHE A 18 -1.06 -10.19 -10.24
N ALA A 19 -0.19 -9.20 -10.29
CA ALA A 19 -0.54 -7.90 -10.81
C ALA A 19 -0.61 -7.86 -12.35
N ALA A 20 0.21 -8.68 -13.03
CA ALA A 20 0.08 -8.96 -14.45
C ALA A 20 -1.24 -9.70 -14.77
N ALA A 21 -1.63 -10.68 -13.96
CA ALA A 21 -2.93 -11.36 -14.10
C ALA A 21 -4.09 -10.36 -13.99
N GLY A 22 -4.00 -9.42 -13.04
CA GLY A 22 -4.93 -8.31 -12.90
C GLY A 22 -5.07 -7.46 -14.16
N MET A 23 -3.95 -7.08 -14.79
CA MET A 23 -3.96 -6.36 -16.07
C MET A 23 -4.71 -7.13 -17.16
N PHE A 24 -4.46 -8.42 -17.31
CA PHE A 24 -5.16 -9.23 -18.33
C PHE A 24 -6.65 -9.38 -18.04
N TYR A 25 -7.02 -9.60 -16.77
CA TYR A 25 -8.41 -9.68 -16.35
C TYR A 25 -9.17 -8.36 -16.58
N GLY A 26 -8.56 -7.23 -16.24
CA GLY A 26 -9.13 -5.90 -16.51
C GLY A 26 -9.41 -5.70 -18.00
N LYS A 27 -8.46 -6.08 -18.87
CA LYS A 27 -8.66 -5.99 -20.34
C LYS A 27 -9.82 -6.85 -20.83
N SER A 28 -10.05 -8.04 -20.25
CA SER A 28 -11.15 -8.90 -20.69
C SER A 28 -12.54 -8.35 -20.35
N ILE A 29 -12.67 -7.51 -19.32
CA ILE A 29 -13.96 -6.94 -18.91
C ILE A 29 -14.17 -5.49 -19.39
N LEU A 30 -13.24 -4.94 -20.16
CA LEU A 30 -13.28 -3.54 -20.59
C LEU A 30 -14.50 -3.21 -21.46
N ALA A 31 -14.99 -4.18 -22.25
CA ALA A 31 -16.20 -4.01 -23.05
C ALA A 31 -17.46 -3.86 -22.19
N GLU A 32 -17.50 -4.51 -21.03
CA GLU A 32 -18.62 -4.46 -20.08
C GLU A 32 -18.52 -3.22 -19.17
N PHE A 33 -17.30 -2.80 -18.84
CA PHE A 33 -17.03 -1.65 -17.98
C PHE A 33 -16.01 -0.69 -18.63
N PRO A 34 -16.44 0.21 -19.54
CA PRO A 34 -15.53 1.06 -20.32
C PRO A 34 -14.70 2.05 -19.49
N GLY A 35 -15.13 2.36 -18.27
CA GLY A 35 -14.50 3.34 -17.37
C GLY A 35 -13.56 2.75 -16.32
N ILE A 36 -13.22 1.46 -16.38
CA ILE A 36 -12.35 0.86 -15.36
C ILE A 36 -10.93 1.40 -15.43
N ARG A 37 -10.31 1.53 -14.26
CA ARG A 37 -8.89 1.84 -14.15
C ARG A 37 -8.09 0.61 -14.53
N LEU A 38 -7.34 0.69 -15.62
CA LEU A 38 -6.47 -0.40 -16.06
C LEU A 38 -5.04 -0.21 -15.60
N TRP A 39 -4.48 -1.29 -15.06
CA TRP A 39 -3.05 -1.43 -14.94
C TRP A 39 -2.42 -1.67 -16.31
N ASN A 40 -1.28 -1.06 -16.58
CA ASN A 40 -0.64 -1.12 -17.89
C ASN A 40 0.78 -1.69 -17.80
N TYR A 41 1.38 -1.93 -18.97
CA TYR A 41 2.75 -2.47 -19.05
C TYR A 41 3.78 -1.53 -18.42
N THR A 42 3.57 -0.22 -18.50
CA THR A 42 4.45 0.77 -17.85
C THR A 42 4.43 0.61 -16.34
N SER A 43 3.26 0.43 -15.71
CA SER A 43 3.13 0.16 -14.27
C SER A 43 3.90 -1.09 -13.86
N LEU A 44 3.76 -2.18 -14.63
CA LEU A 44 4.51 -3.42 -14.40
C LEU A 44 6.03 -3.24 -14.51
N LEU A 45 6.49 -2.53 -15.54
CA LEU A 45 7.92 -2.27 -15.76
C LEU A 45 8.51 -1.39 -14.66
N MET A 46 7.77 -0.37 -14.23
CA MET A 46 8.18 0.50 -13.13
C MET A 46 8.44 -0.29 -11.85
N LEU A 47 7.64 -1.32 -11.55
CA LEU A 47 7.87 -2.16 -10.38
C LEU A 47 9.14 -2.99 -10.44
N LEU A 48 9.73 -3.20 -11.61
CA LEU A 48 11.06 -3.84 -11.67
C LEU A 48 12.13 -2.98 -10.99
N ALA A 49 11.92 -1.66 -10.85
CA ALA A 49 12.82 -0.76 -10.13
C ALA A 49 12.96 -1.11 -8.64
N GLY A 50 12.00 -1.85 -8.05
CA GLY A 50 12.10 -2.33 -6.67
C GLY A 50 13.08 -3.51 -6.49
N ILE A 51 13.40 -4.25 -7.56
CA ILE A 51 14.22 -5.47 -7.49
C ILE A 51 15.60 -5.24 -6.84
N PRO A 52 16.38 -4.21 -7.22
CA PRO A 52 17.68 -3.96 -6.58
C PRO A 52 17.58 -3.81 -5.06
N PHE A 53 16.49 -3.22 -4.56
CA PHE A 53 16.29 -2.95 -3.14
C PHE A 53 15.98 -4.20 -2.32
N LEU A 54 15.52 -5.28 -2.95
CA LEU A 54 15.30 -6.58 -2.29
C LEU A 54 16.60 -7.18 -1.72
N PHE A 55 17.74 -6.85 -2.34
CA PHE A 55 19.08 -7.31 -1.94
C PHE A 55 19.78 -6.35 -0.97
N LEU A 56 19.16 -5.20 -0.70
CA LEU A 56 19.72 -4.15 0.16
C LEU A 56 19.05 -4.08 1.54
N GLN A 57 18.00 -4.87 1.78
CA GLN A 57 17.21 -4.82 3.02
C GLN A 57 18.09 -5.06 4.26
N GLU A 58 18.81 -6.19 4.30
CA GLU A 58 19.72 -6.51 5.41
C GLU A 58 20.78 -5.42 5.61
N LYS A 59 21.37 -4.93 4.52
CA LYS A 59 22.35 -3.84 4.55
C LYS A 59 21.75 -2.57 5.14
N ALA A 60 20.50 -2.25 4.82
CA ALA A 60 19.75 -1.12 5.39
C ALA A 60 19.29 -1.36 6.83
N GLY A 61 19.50 -2.55 7.39
CA GLY A 61 19.01 -2.91 8.73
C GLY A 61 17.51 -3.21 8.76
N VAL A 62 16.95 -3.62 7.63
CA VAL A 62 15.54 -4.01 7.47
C VAL A 62 15.45 -5.54 7.37
N PRO A 63 14.50 -6.20 8.03
CA PRO A 63 14.31 -7.64 7.88
C PRO A 63 13.97 -8.03 6.44
N ASP A 64 14.55 -9.12 5.95
CA ASP A 64 14.09 -9.78 4.73
C ASP A 64 12.64 -10.27 4.86
N PHE A 65 11.98 -10.51 3.72
CA PHE A 65 10.53 -10.70 3.65
C PHE A 65 10.04 -11.81 4.57
N LEU A 66 10.75 -12.94 4.63
CA LEU A 66 10.45 -14.09 5.48
C LEU A 66 11.50 -14.34 6.57
N SER A 67 12.20 -13.29 7.04
CA SER A 67 13.18 -13.41 8.13
C SER A 67 12.63 -14.17 9.35
N SER A 68 13.40 -15.09 9.92
CA SER A 68 13.02 -15.82 11.14
C SER A 68 12.96 -14.92 12.38
N THR A 69 13.56 -13.73 12.33
CA THR A 69 13.58 -12.77 13.45
C THR A 69 12.24 -12.06 13.67
N VAL A 70 11.33 -12.11 12.69
CA VAL A 70 10.02 -11.46 12.76
C VAL A 70 8.93 -12.52 12.87
N HIS A 71 8.13 -12.45 13.92
CA HIS A 71 7.02 -13.37 14.11
C HIS A 71 5.93 -13.12 13.05
N GLN A 72 5.34 -14.20 12.51
CA GLN A 72 4.29 -14.14 11.49
C GLN A 72 3.11 -13.23 11.85
N ARG A 73 2.72 -13.14 13.13
CA ARG A 73 1.66 -12.21 13.56
C ARG A 73 2.05 -10.74 13.39
N GLN A 74 3.31 -10.39 13.65
CA GLN A 74 3.85 -9.05 13.45
C GLN A 74 4.09 -8.73 11.97
N ARG A 75 4.29 -9.75 11.14
CA ARG A 75 4.45 -9.62 9.69
C ARG A 75 3.12 -9.49 8.94
N PHE A 76 2.11 -10.26 9.33
CA PHE A 76 0.87 -10.37 8.56
C PHE A 76 -0.35 -9.88 9.34
N LEU A 77 -0.67 -10.54 10.45
CA LEU A 77 -1.95 -10.34 11.14
C LEU A 77 -2.11 -8.94 11.72
N TYR A 78 -1.20 -8.50 12.58
CA TYR A 78 -1.31 -7.19 13.24
C TYR A 78 -1.25 -6.02 12.26
N PRO A 79 -0.32 -6.00 11.28
CA PRO A 79 -0.34 -4.95 10.26
C PRO A 79 -1.65 -4.92 9.46
N ALA A 80 -2.17 -6.07 9.05
CA ALA A 80 -3.46 -6.14 8.34
C ALA A 80 -4.62 -5.62 9.19
N LEU A 81 -4.69 -5.98 10.47
CA LEU A 81 -5.72 -5.48 11.39
C LEU A 81 -5.63 -3.97 11.58
N ILE A 82 -4.43 -3.39 11.65
CA ILE A 82 -4.25 -1.94 11.70
C ILE A 82 -4.82 -1.29 10.43
N GLY A 83 -4.48 -1.84 9.26
CA GLY A 83 -5.05 -1.41 7.98
C GLY A 83 -6.58 -1.45 7.98
N VAL A 84 -7.17 -2.55 8.43
CA VAL A 84 -8.62 -2.73 8.56
C VAL A 84 -9.23 -1.64 9.44
N VAL A 85 -8.61 -1.31 10.58
CA VAL A 85 -9.11 -0.23 11.45
C VAL A 85 -9.13 1.11 10.72
N PHE A 86 -8.06 1.49 10.01
CA PHE A 86 -8.07 2.71 9.20
C PHE A 86 -9.15 2.67 8.12
N GLY A 87 -9.31 1.55 7.43
CA GLY A 87 -10.33 1.41 6.39
C GLY A 87 -11.75 1.53 6.94
N ILE A 88 -12.03 0.95 8.12
CA ILE A 88 -13.33 1.11 8.81
C ILE A 88 -13.57 2.58 9.16
N LEU A 89 -12.57 3.26 9.72
CA LEU A 89 -12.69 4.68 10.08
C LEU A 89 -12.99 5.54 8.84
N ASP A 90 -12.31 5.29 7.73
CA ASP A 90 -12.54 6.03 6.48
C ASP A 90 -13.94 5.77 5.92
N VAL A 91 -14.42 4.53 5.93
CA VAL A 91 -15.81 4.20 5.54
C VAL A 91 -16.81 4.93 6.45
N LEU A 92 -16.60 4.91 7.77
CA LEU A 92 -17.49 5.59 8.71
C LEU A 92 -17.53 7.11 8.46
N VAL A 93 -16.38 7.76 8.33
CA VAL A 93 -16.33 9.21 8.12
C VAL A 93 -16.92 9.59 6.76
N ILE A 94 -16.51 8.91 5.69
CA ILE A 94 -16.91 9.31 4.34
C ILE A 94 -18.34 8.88 4.05
N LYS A 95 -18.69 7.61 4.27
CA LYS A 95 -20.02 7.10 3.91
C LYS A 95 -21.08 7.44 4.95
N VAL A 96 -20.78 7.34 6.24
CA VAL A 96 -21.82 7.54 7.28
C VAL A 96 -21.97 9.02 7.64
N MET A 97 -20.88 9.78 7.74
CA MET A 97 -20.95 11.17 8.19
C MET A 97 -21.06 12.18 7.03
N LEU A 98 -20.25 12.03 5.97
CA LEU A 98 -20.10 13.07 4.95
C LEU A 98 -20.94 12.83 3.69
N HIS A 99 -21.19 11.58 3.33
CA HIS A 99 -21.97 11.21 2.16
C HIS A 99 -23.00 10.11 2.49
N PRO A 100 -23.99 10.42 3.36
CA PRO A 100 -24.97 9.43 3.82
C PRO A 100 -25.94 8.97 2.73
N GLN A 101 -26.00 9.67 1.60
CA GLN A 101 -26.84 9.29 0.48
C GLN A 101 -26.26 8.07 -0.26
N PRO A 102 -27.11 7.19 -0.81
CA PRO A 102 -26.64 6.12 -1.69
C PRO A 102 -25.89 6.69 -2.90
N TYR A 103 -24.85 5.99 -3.35
CA TYR A 103 -24.19 6.34 -4.60
C TYR A 103 -25.12 6.03 -5.78
N THR A 104 -25.03 6.84 -6.83
CA THR A 104 -25.82 6.67 -8.07
C THR A 104 -25.05 5.98 -9.18
N GLU A 105 -23.73 5.87 -9.03
CA GLU A 105 -22.82 5.15 -9.91
C GLU A 105 -21.65 4.63 -9.09
N LEU A 106 -20.86 3.70 -9.65
CA LEU A 106 -19.67 3.21 -8.97
C LEU A 106 -18.60 4.32 -8.98
N PRO A 107 -18.22 4.89 -7.82
CA PRO A 107 -17.28 6.00 -7.78
C PRO A 107 -15.93 5.61 -8.36
N PRO A 108 -15.12 6.55 -8.91
CA PRO A 108 -13.84 6.21 -9.53
C PRO A 108 -12.82 5.53 -8.60
N PHE A 109 -12.93 5.76 -7.29
CA PHE A 109 -12.10 5.10 -6.27
C PHE A 109 -12.61 3.71 -5.87
N LEU A 110 -13.72 3.25 -6.45
CA LEU A 110 -14.25 1.89 -6.41
C LEU A 110 -14.20 1.29 -7.82
N GLN A 111 -14.07 -0.03 -7.93
CA GLN A 111 -13.94 -0.73 -9.20
C GLN A 111 -14.73 -2.03 -9.15
N PRO A 112 -15.20 -2.55 -10.29
CA PRO A 112 -16.14 -3.67 -10.30
C PRO A 112 -15.53 -4.92 -9.67
N PHE A 113 -16.31 -5.63 -8.89
CA PHE A 113 -15.93 -6.95 -8.38
C PHE A 113 -16.07 -8.01 -9.50
N PRO A 114 -15.14 -8.99 -9.62
CA PRO A 114 -13.98 -9.24 -8.76
C PRO A 114 -12.68 -8.53 -9.19
N TYR A 115 -12.72 -7.69 -10.23
CA TYR A 115 -11.53 -6.97 -10.71
C TYR A 115 -10.87 -6.10 -9.63
N SER A 116 -11.66 -5.50 -8.74
CA SER A 116 -11.17 -4.71 -7.61
C SER A 116 -10.12 -5.44 -6.76
N ILE A 117 -10.24 -6.75 -6.55
CA ILE A 117 -9.23 -7.52 -5.79
C ILE A 117 -7.86 -7.39 -6.45
N PHE A 118 -7.80 -7.59 -7.77
CA PHE A 118 -6.56 -7.52 -8.51
C PHE A 118 -6.00 -6.10 -8.49
N LEU A 119 -6.83 -5.14 -8.91
CA LEU A 119 -6.37 -3.75 -9.05
C LEU A 119 -5.88 -3.17 -7.73
N TYR A 120 -6.64 -3.31 -6.65
CA TYR A 120 -6.26 -2.70 -5.38
C TYR A 120 -5.09 -3.43 -4.72
N PHE A 121 -5.00 -4.74 -4.79
CA PHE A 121 -3.80 -5.43 -4.28
C PHE A 121 -2.54 -5.00 -5.07
N SER A 122 -2.63 -4.92 -6.39
CA SER A 122 -1.56 -4.41 -7.25
C SER A 122 -1.20 -2.95 -6.95
N GLY A 123 -2.21 -2.10 -6.71
CA GLY A 123 -2.01 -0.72 -6.28
C GLY A 123 -1.37 -0.63 -4.89
N ALA A 124 -1.73 -1.51 -3.96
CA ALA A 124 -1.09 -1.57 -2.65
C ALA A 124 0.40 -1.94 -2.78
N PHE A 125 0.69 -2.94 -3.62
CA PHE A 125 2.05 -3.33 -3.93
C PHE A 125 2.85 -2.18 -4.56
N ASP A 126 2.27 -1.49 -5.55
CA ASP A 126 2.88 -0.38 -6.25
C ASP A 126 3.26 0.77 -5.30
N VAL A 127 2.27 1.22 -4.52
CA VAL A 127 2.49 2.29 -3.57
C VAL A 127 3.58 1.91 -2.55
N GLU A 128 3.56 0.69 -2.01
CA GLU A 128 4.57 0.29 -1.03
C GLU A 128 5.97 0.17 -1.62
N VAL A 129 6.10 -0.20 -2.90
CA VAL A 129 7.40 -0.22 -3.59
C VAL A 129 7.97 1.21 -3.64
N PHE A 130 7.16 2.17 -4.08
CA PHE A 130 7.65 3.54 -4.31
C PHE A 130 7.66 4.41 -3.06
N TYR A 131 6.92 4.05 -2.00
CA TYR A 131 6.83 4.86 -0.78
C TYR A 131 7.65 4.28 0.36
N ARG A 132 7.89 2.96 0.37
CA ARG A 132 8.62 2.28 1.44
C ARG A 132 9.84 1.57 0.89
N LEU A 133 9.67 0.56 0.05
CA LEU A 133 10.80 -0.29 -0.36
C LEU A 133 11.97 0.52 -0.92
N ILE A 134 11.73 1.40 -1.89
CA ILE A 134 12.78 2.20 -2.52
C ILE A 134 13.25 3.32 -1.58
N PRO A 135 12.41 4.33 -1.25
CA PRO A 135 12.91 5.52 -0.57
C PRO A 135 13.36 5.24 0.86
N MET A 136 12.65 4.41 1.64
CA MET A 136 13.09 4.13 3.02
C MET A 136 14.38 3.33 3.04
N THR A 137 14.60 2.41 2.10
CA THR A 137 15.90 1.72 2.00
C THR A 137 17.01 2.71 1.71
N ILE A 138 16.79 3.70 0.83
CA ILE A 138 17.78 4.76 0.55
C ILE A 138 18.08 5.58 1.82
N PHE A 139 17.06 6.09 2.52
CA PHE A 139 17.24 6.85 3.76
C PHE A 139 18.03 6.04 4.80
N LEU A 140 17.72 4.76 4.98
CA LEU A 140 18.39 3.90 5.96
C LEU A 140 19.83 3.57 5.55
N LEU A 141 20.10 3.35 4.27
CA LEU A 141 21.48 3.17 3.78
C LEU A 141 22.31 4.44 3.97
N MET A 142 21.75 5.62 3.64
CA MET A 142 22.40 6.91 3.92
C MET A 142 22.70 7.04 5.41
N GLY A 143 21.73 6.76 6.27
CA GLY A 143 21.90 6.82 7.72
C GLY A 143 22.95 5.85 8.25
N LYS A 144 23.16 4.70 7.59
CA LYS A 144 24.18 3.71 7.98
C LYS A 144 25.58 4.09 7.50
N PHE A 145 25.70 4.64 6.30
CA PHE A 145 27.00 4.97 5.70
C PHE A 145 27.54 6.34 6.14
N ILE A 146 26.66 7.33 6.33
CA ILE A 146 27.06 8.68 6.75
C ILE A 146 27.51 8.65 8.21
N GLN A 147 28.71 9.19 8.45
CA GLN A 147 29.36 9.20 9.78
C GLN A 147 29.28 7.84 10.49
N GLN A 148 29.49 6.75 9.73
CA GLN A 148 29.55 5.38 10.25
C GLN A 148 28.33 4.98 11.09
N GLY A 149 27.14 5.48 10.74
CA GLY A 149 25.89 5.10 11.39
C GLY A 149 25.43 6.01 12.52
N LYS A 150 26.21 7.04 12.89
CA LYS A 150 25.91 7.94 14.02
C LYS A 150 24.49 8.54 13.96
N TYR A 151 23.98 8.82 12.76
CA TYR A 151 22.67 9.45 12.56
C TYR A 151 21.61 8.50 11.99
N TYR A 152 21.81 7.18 12.08
CA TYR A 152 20.90 6.19 11.48
C TYR A 152 19.43 6.44 11.81
N TYR A 153 19.10 6.68 13.09
CA TYR A 153 17.73 6.94 13.51
C TYR A 153 17.21 8.31 13.07
N ALA A 154 18.07 9.33 12.94
CA ALA A 154 17.64 10.61 12.40
C ALA A 154 17.23 10.46 10.93
N PHE A 155 18.03 9.75 10.11
CA PHE A 155 17.66 9.42 8.73
C PHE A 155 16.39 8.56 8.64
N PHE A 156 16.23 7.59 9.54
CA PHE A 156 15.00 6.80 9.62
C PHE A 156 13.77 7.68 9.86
N TRP A 157 13.79 8.53 10.89
CA TRP A 157 12.64 9.37 11.24
C TRP A 157 12.36 10.43 10.16
N THR A 158 13.40 11.04 9.60
CA THR A 158 13.26 11.97 8.47
C THR A 158 12.62 11.26 7.27
N GLY A 159 13.13 10.09 6.89
CA GLY A 159 12.54 9.29 5.81
C GLY A 159 11.09 8.90 6.10
N ALA A 160 10.80 8.46 7.33
CA ALA A 160 9.46 8.07 7.73
C ALA A 160 8.45 9.23 7.64
N VAL A 161 8.83 10.44 8.06
CA VAL A 161 7.98 11.63 7.95
C VAL A 161 7.80 12.05 6.50
N LEU A 162 8.89 12.20 5.73
CA LEU A 162 8.81 12.68 4.35
C LEU A 162 8.04 11.73 3.45
N THR A 163 8.32 10.42 3.56
CA THR A 163 7.61 9.41 2.76
C THR A 163 6.17 9.20 3.24
N ALA A 164 5.82 9.60 4.47
CA ALA A 164 4.45 9.53 4.95
C ALA A 164 3.59 10.73 4.57
N LEU A 165 4.21 11.89 4.33
CA LEU A 165 3.52 13.09 3.85
C LEU A 165 3.19 13.05 2.35
N ARG A 166 3.88 12.23 1.56
CA ARG A 166 3.75 12.18 0.10
C ARG A 166 2.31 11.96 -0.37
N GLU A 167 1.64 10.91 0.12
CA GLU A 167 0.26 10.57 -0.26
C GLU A 167 -0.77 11.61 0.17
N PRO A 168 -0.87 12.00 1.46
CA PRO A 168 -1.90 12.93 1.88
C PRO A 168 -1.75 14.31 1.25
N LEU A 169 -0.54 14.73 0.84
CA LEU A 169 -0.34 15.98 0.09
C LEU A 169 -0.73 15.85 -1.38
N GLU A 170 -0.53 14.69 -2.00
CA GLU A 170 -0.92 14.41 -3.40
C GLU A 170 -2.44 14.22 -3.55
N GLN A 171 -3.09 13.68 -2.52
CA GLN A 171 -4.50 13.31 -2.52
C GLN A 171 -5.35 14.22 -1.62
N LEU A 172 -4.94 15.48 -1.46
CA LEU A 172 -5.72 16.46 -0.71
C LEU A 172 -7.15 16.53 -1.28
N PRO A 173 -8.18 16.24 -0.47
CA PRO A 173 -9.55 16.37 -0.94
C PRO A 173 -9.91 17.85 -1.06
N ASP A 174 -10.76 18.18 -2.01
CA ASP A 174 -11.33 19.52 -2.11
C ASP A 174 -12.59 19.66 -1.22
N GLY A 175 -12.93 20.89 -0.85
CA GLY A 175 -14.18 21.21 -0.15
C GLY A 175 -14.04 21.37 1.36
N ASN A 176 -14.70 20.51 2.15
CA ASN A 176 -14.87 20.70 3.59
C ASN A 176 -13.53 20.65 4.35
N THR A 177 -13.20 21.72 5.07
CA THR A 177 -11.96 21.83 5.86
C THR A 177 -11.77 20.69 6.87
N TRP A 178 -12.84 20.18 7.48
CA TRP A 178 -12.77 19.05 8.40
C TRP A 178 -12.41 17.74 7.70
N LEU A 179 -12.89 17.54 6.46
CA LEU A 179 -12.48 16.41 5.64
C LEU A 179 -11.01 16.52 5.26
N ILE A 180 -10.54 17.71 4.89
CA ILE A 180 -9.12 17.96 4.60
C ILE A 180 -8.25 17.62 5.81
N ILE A 181 -8.61 18.13 6.99
CA ILE A 181 -7.88 17.86 8.24
C ILE A 181 -7.89 16.37 8.56
N TYR A 182 -9.05 15.71 8.45
CA TYR A 182 -9.17 14.28 8.66
C TYR A 182 -8.24 13.49 7.72
N SER A 183 -8.37 13.69 6.41
CA SER A 183 -7.58 12.99 5.39
C SER A 183 -6.07 13.23 5.54
N LEU A 184 -5.66 14.44 5.92
CA LEU A 184 -4.25 14.73 6.22
C LEU A 184 -3.76 13.94 7.43
N ILE A 185 -4.51 13.95 8.55
CA ILE A 185 -4.09 13.32 9.80
C ILE A 185 -4.11 11.79 9.66
N THR A 186 -5.18 11.20 9.15
CA THR A 186 -5.29 9.74 9.01
C THR A 186 -4.39 9.22 7.91
N GLY A 187 -4.32 9.92 6.78
CA GLY A 187 -3.42 9.61 5.67
C GLY A 187 -1.95 9.63 6.11
N PHE A 188 -1.52 10.67 6.83
CA PHE A 188 -0.18 10.72 7.43
C PHE A 188 0.01 9.61 8.47
N GLY A 189 -0.94 9.42 9.38
CA GLY A 189 -0.85 8.46 10.48
C GLY A 189 -0.68 7.02 10.00
N MET A 190 -1.51 6.57 9.07
CA MET A 190 -1.40 5.24 8.47
C MET A 190 -0.04 5.08 7.76
N ASN A 191 0.31 6.04 6.91
CA ASN A 191 1.56 6.00 6.17
C ASN A 191 2.79 5.98 7.10
N PHE A 192 2.80 6.80 8.14
CA PHE A 192 3.88 6.86 9.12
C PHE A 192 4.02 5.52 9.85
N LEU A 193 2.90 4.90 10.25
CA LEU A 193 2.91 3.56 10.83
C LEU A 193 3.50 2.53 9.86
N GLN A 194 3.21 2.61 8.57
CA GLN A 194 3.83 1.74 7.57
C GLN A 194 5.35 1.92 7.52
N ALA A 195 5.88 3.14 7.63
CA ALA A 195 7.33 3.36 7.71
C ALA A 195 7.93 2.74 8.97
N VAL A 196 7.23 2.80 10.10
CA VAL A 196 7.64 2.13 11.35
C VAL A 196 7.63 0.61 11.19
N TYR A 197 6.59 0.04 10.58
CA TYR A 197 6.52 -1.40 10.28
C TYR A 197 7.57 -1.84 9.28
N PHE A 198 7.92 -1.01 8.30
CA PHE A 198 9.00 -1.29 7.36
C PHE A 198 10.29 -1.60 8.12
N LYS A 199 10.69 -0.70 9.03
CA LYS A 199 11.92 -0.83 9.81
C LYS A 199 11.89 -1.98 10.82
N ARG A 200 10.71 -2.32 11.35
CA ARG A 200 10.55 -3.34 12.42
C ARG A 200 10.31 -4.75 11.89
N ALA A 201 9.51 -4.89 10.84
CA ALA A 201 8.97 -6.16 10.37
C ALA A 201 9.19 -6.43 8.86
N GLY A 202 9.77 -5.47 8.14
CA GLY A 202 10.09 -5.58 6.72
C GLY A 202 8.94 -5.21 5.79
N PHE A 203 9.20 -5.30 4.49
CA PHE A 203 8.29 -4.86 3.42
C PHE A 203 6.90 -5.52 3.46
N LEU A 204 6.82 -6.83 3.72
CA LEU A 204 5.53 -7.52 3.74
C LEU A 204 4.59 -6.96 4.81
N ALA A 205 5.11 -6.51 5.95
CA ALA A 205 4.27 -5.90 6.98
C ALA A 205 3.62 -4.60 6.49
N THR A 206 4.33 -3.78 5.73
CA THR A 206 3.79 -2.52 5.21
C THR A 206 2.74 -2.75 4.14
N LEU A 207 2.98 -3.73 3.27
CA LEU A 207 2.00 -4.21 2.30
C LEU A 207 0.72 -4.71 2.97
N MET A 208 0.84 -5.40 4.10
CA MET A 208 -0.32 -5.89 4.84
C MET A 208 -1.13 -4.78 5.50
N VAL A 209 -0.50 -3.70 5.99
CA VAL A 209 -1.26 -2.51 6.43
C VAL A 209 -2.07 -1.93 5.28
N ARG A 210 -1.46 -1.68 4.12
CA ARG A 210 -2.18 -1.11 2.98
C ARG A 210 -3.26 -2.05 2.45
N TRP A 211 -2.95 -3.34 2.40
CA TRP A 211 -3.90 -4.34 1.95
C TRP A 211 -5.11 -4.44 2.89
N GLY A 212 -4.89 -4.45 4.21
CA GLY A 212 -5.97 -4.43 5.19
C GLY A 212 -6.90 -3.21 5.03
N HIS A 213 -6.32 -2.05 4.77
CA HIS A 213 -7.08 -0.82 4.46
C HIS A 213 -7.89 -0.97 3.17
N TYR A 214 -7.23 -1.38 2.07
CA TYR A 214 -7.86 -1.49 0.75
C TYR A 214 -8.96 -2.55 0.69
N ILE A 215 -8.86 -3.64 1.47
CA ILE A 215 -9.94 -4.62 1.61
C ILE A 215 -11.22 -3.93 2.07
N ILE A 216 -11.15 -3.10 3.12
CA ILE A 216 -12.35 -2.44 3.65
C ILE A 216 -12.77 -1.29 2.73
N TRP A 217 -11.85 -0.38 2.47
CA TRP A 217 -12.12 0.91 1.83
C TRP A 217 -12.48 0.78 0.35
N HIS A 218 -11.81 -0.10 -0.39
CA HIS A 218 -11.97 -0.19 -1.83
C HIS A 218 -12.76 -1.43 -2.28
N ILE A 219 -12.55 -2.58 -1.65
CA ILE A 219 -13.11 -3.85 -2.12
C ILE A 219 -14.48 -4.10 -1.48
N LEU A 220 -14.58 -4.17 -0.15
CA LEU A 220 -15.83 -4.45 0.54
C LEU A 220 -16.84 -3.31 0.38
N LEU A 221 -16.39 -2.06 0.51
CA LEU A 221 -17.24 -0.91 0.17
C LEU A 221 -17.69 -0.97 -1.30
N GLY A 222 -16.79 -1.30 -2.22
CA GLY A 222 -17.11 -1.42 -3.64
C GLY A 222 -18.17 -2.49 -3.93
N ILE A 223 -18.04 -3.67 -3.31
CA ILE A 223 -19.04 -4.76 -3.37
C ILE A 223 -20.38 -4.26 -2.83
N TYR A 224 -20.37 -3.60 -1.66
CA TYR A 224 -21.60 -3.09 -1.05
C TYR A 224 -22.30 -2.10 -1.99
N VAL A 225 -21.58 -1.11 -2.51
CA VAL A 225 -22.14 -0.12 -3.44
C VAL A 225 -22.66 -0.79 -4.71
N GLN A 226 -21.86 -1.65 -5.34
CA GLN A 226 -22.20 -2.29 -6.62
C GLN A 226 -23.45 -3.18 -6.54
N TYR A 227 -23.62 -3.94 -5.46
CA TYR A 227 -24.68 -4.95 -5.37
C TYR A 227 -25.87 -4.55 -4.48
N TRP A 228 -25.77 -3.46 -3.72
CA TRP A 228 -26.84 -3.03 -2.81
C TRP A 228 -27.32 -1.60 -3.04
N GLU A 229 -26.45 -0.66 -3.43
CA GLU A 229 -26.87 0.74 -3.64
C GLU A 229 -27.24 1.05 -5.09
N LEU A 230 -26.62 0.36 -6.05
CA LEU A 230 -26.85 0.57 -7.48
C LEU A 230 -27.91 -0.35 -8.10
N VAL A 231 -28.54 -1.21 -7.29
CA VAL A 231 -29.60 -2.14 -7.68
C VAL A 231 -30.95 -1.60 -7.26
#